data_AF-A0AA39K0T2-F1
#
_entry.id   AF-A0AA39K0T2-F1
#
_cell.length_a   1.000
_cell.length_b   1.000
_cell.length_c   1.000
_cell.angle_alpha   90.00
_cell.angle_beta   90.00
_cell.angle_gamma   90.00
#
_symmetry.space_group_name_H-M   'P 1'
#
loop_
_entity.id
_entity.type
_entity.pdbx_description
1 polymer ?
#
loop_
_entity_poly.entity_id
_entity_poly.type
_entity_poly.pdbx_seq_one_letter_code
_entity_poly.pdbx_strand_id
1 'polypeptide(L)'
;MYENLFLGHTSYDSLSAPMSEVKIYLKPRPVSSVYGHASYLPFQWHPDFKYGPFFAGYGTIPSDATEEYTIHSPDLFTGIAAFHNELIPSFQAEVPEITLLQWRSLVELQETIMGPVARFILQSQNHVNRLYHTLFPQLRTDAKRDELYFSILARGDVELREDVDVDTKVEIFVWAYMHYMVYYSCLPWYKFQKDLRYRKVA
;
A
#
# COMPACT_ATOMS: atom_id res chain seq x y z
N MET A 1 56.33 -0.19 -30.91
CA MET A 1 56.71 1.23 -30.70
C MET A 1 55.49 2.05 -31.11
N TYR A 2 54.84 2.70 -30.14
CA TYR A 2 53.79 3.75 -30.18
C TYR A 2 52.47 3.46 -30.96
N GLU A 3 51.33 3.26 -30.29
CA GLU A 3 50.40 4.20 -29.62
C GLU A 3 49.49 5.01 -30.56
N ASN A 4 48.17 4.82 -30.37
CA ASN A 4 47.01 5.73 -30.46
C ASN A 4 45.75 4.92 -30.85
N LEU A 5 44.89 4.47 -29.93
CA LEU A 5 43.88 5.21 -29.17
C LEU A 5 43.12 6.24 -30.04
N PHE A 6 41.87 5.93 -30.39
CA PHE A 6 40.73 6.72 -29.92
C PHE A 6 39.42 5.93 -30.10
N LEU A 7 38.78 5.73 -28.96
CA LEU A 7 37.47 5.16 -28.71
C LEU A 7 36.37 5.78 -29.58
N GLY A 8 35.74 4.98 -30.43
CA GLY A 8 34.39 5.24 -30.87
C GLY A 8 33.44 4.80 -29.77
N HIS A 9 33.00 5.75 -28.94
CA HIS A 9 31.90 5.54 -28.00
C HIS A 9 30.67 5.09 -28.79
N THR A 10 30.39 3.79 -28.76
CA THR A 10 29.03 3.32 -28.80
C THR A 10 28.32 3.95 -27.62
N SER A 11 27.45 4.91 -27.94
CA SER A 11 26.47 5.46 -27.02
C SER A 11 25.67 4.29 -26.49
N TYR A 12 26.08 3.74 -25.34
CA TYR A 12 25.23 2.89 -24.55
C TYR A 12 24.00 3.72 -24.21
N ASP A 13 22.87 3.26 -24.74
CA ASP A 13 21.54 3.65 -24.32
C ASP A 13 21.55 3.97 -22.83
N SER A 14 21.23 5.22 -22.53
CA SER A 14 20.88 5.64 -21.17
C SER A 14 19.50 5.05 -20.84
N LEU A 15 19.41 3.71 -20.81
CA LEU A 15 18.35 2.96 -20.16
C LEU A 15 18.56 3.05 -18.65
N SER A 16 18.43 4.27 -18.13
CA SER A 16 18.00 4.47 -16.76
C SER A 16 16.53 4.04 -16.73
N ALA A 17 16.27 2.76 -16.54
CA ALA A 17 14.94 2.34 -16.10
C ALA A 17 14.59 3.16 -14.85
N PRO A 18 13.45 3.86 -14.81
CA PRO A 18 13.02 4.67 -13.68
C PRO A 18 12.54 3.72 -12.57
N MET A 19 13.46 3.06 -11.88
CA MET A 19 13.17 1.96 -10.95
C MET A 19 12.28 2.34 -9.74
N SER A 20 11.87 3.59 -9.62
CA SER A 20 11.02 4.12 -8.55
C SER A 20 9.81 4.91 -9.06
N GLU A 21 9.59 4.97 -10.38
CA GLU A 21 8.39 5.57 -10.94
C GLU A 21 7.23 4.57 -10.92
N VAL A 22 6.11 4.98 -10.34
CA VAL A 22 4.92 4.17 -10.19
C VAL A 22 3.77 4.86 -10.90
N LYS A 23 3.15 4.15 -11.84
CA LYS A 23 1.90 4.58 -12.47
C LYS A 23 0.70 4.03 -11.72
N ILE A 24 -0.17 4.93 -11.28
CA ILE A 24 -1.41 4.64 -10.56
C ILE A 24 -2.58 5.08 -11.43
N TYR A 25 -3.54 4.20 -11.59
CA TYR A 25 -4.76 4.44 -12.34
C TYR A 25 -5.94 4.47 -11.39
N LEU A 26 -6.76 5.51 -11.44
CA LEU A 26 -7.99 5.65 -10.67
C LEU A 26 -9.21 5.78 -11.61
N LYS A 27 -10.34 5.26 -11.15
CA LYS A 27 -11.64 5.50 -11.79
C LYS A 27 -12.15 6.90 -11.45
N PRO A 28 -12.89 7.56 -12.36
CA PRO A 28 -13.69 8.72 -12.01
C PRO A 28 -14.58 8.43 -10.81
N ARG A 29 -14.56 9.33 -9.83
CA ARG A 29 -15.38 9.23 -8.63
C ARG A 29 -16.78 9.82 -8.89
N PRO A 30 -17.82 9.38 -8.17
CA PRO A 30 -19.12 10.03 -8.21
C PRO A 30 -19.02 11.47 -7.68
N VAL A 31 -20.05 12.28 -7.88
CA VAL A 31 -20.12 13.63 -7.30
C VAL A 31 -20.08 13.52 -5.77
N SER A 32 -19.11 14.17 -5.13
CA SER A 32 -18.99 14.15 -3.67
C SER A 32 -20.14 14.92 -3.03
N SER A 33 -20.71 14.38 -1.96
CA SER A 33 -21.70 15.11 -1.15
C SER A 33 -21.08 16.30 -0.39
N VAL A 34 -19.76 16.30 -0.19
CA VAL A 34 -19.01 17.33 0.52
C VAL A 34 -18.38 18.32 -0.45
N TYR A 35 -17.78 17.83 -1.54
CA TYR A 35 -16.98 18.64 -2.47
C TYR A 35 -17.64 18.87 -3.84
N GLY A 36 -18.83 18.32 -4.08
CA GLY A 36 -19.52 18.45 -5.35
C GLY A 36 -18.70 17.85 -6.51
N HIS A 37 -18.44 18.67 -7.53
CA HIS A 37 -17.69 18.28 -8.73
C HIS A 37 -16.17 18.40 -8.61
N ALA A 38 -15.65 18.83 -7.44
CA ALA A 38 -14.21 18.90 -7.25
C ALA A 38 -13.57 17.50 -7.22
N SER A 39 -12.32 17.41 -7.66
CA SER A 39 -11.55 16.17 -7.58
C SER A 39 -11.27 15.81 -6.11
N TYR A 40 -11.47 14.54 -5.74
CA TYR A 40 -11.22 14.07 -4.38
C TYR A 40 -10.78 12.60 -4.34
N LEU A 41 -10.24 12.15 -3.21
CA LEU A 41 -9.91 10.75 -2.93
C LEU A 41 -10.76 10.22 -1.75
N PRO A 42 -11.49 9.11 -1.91
CA PRO A 42 -12.35 8.57 -0.86
C PRO A 42 -11.57 7.61 0.07
N PHE A 43 -11.38 7.99 1.34
CA PHE A 43 -10.74 7.15 2.37
C PHE A 43 -11.72 6.22 3.11
N GLN A 44 -12.99 6.15 2.67
CA GLN A 44 -13.99 5.22 3.19
C GLN A 44 -14.10 3.98 2.29
N TRP A 45 -13.57 2.86 2.76
CA TRP A 45 -13.51 1.62 1.99
C TRP A 45 -14.51 0.59 2.54
N HIS A 46 -15.65 0.45 1.86
CA HIS A 46 -16.53 -0.70 2.04
C HIS A 46 -15.90 -1.95 1.41
N PRO A 47 -16.22 -3.18 1.84
CA PRO A 47 -15.78 -4.41 1.14
C PRO A 47 -16.04 -4.42 -0.38
N ASP A 48 -17.05 -3.69 -0.86
CA ASP A 48 -17.39 -3.56 -2.29
C ASP A 48 -16.80 -2.29 -2.94
N PHE A 49 -15.75 -1.72 -2.36
CA PHE A 49 -15.17 -0.46 -2.81
C PHE A 49 -14.53 -0.61 -4.21
N LYS A 50 -15.09 0.11 -5.20
CA LYS A 50 -14.70 0.01 -6.62
C LYS A 50 -13.72 1.10 -7.08
N TYR A 51 -13.39 2.05 -6.20
CA TYR A 51 -12.59 3.24 -6.52
C TYR A 51 -11.16 3.16 -5.99
N GLY A 52 -10.65 1.94 -5.79
CA GLY A 52 -9.27 1.69 -5.37
C GLY A 52 -8.25 1.94 -6.49
N PRO A 53 -6.97 2.04 -6.14
CA PRO A 53 -5.88 2.16 -7.10
C PRO A 53 -5.70 0.89 -7.93
N PHE A 54 -5.46 1.07 -9.23
CA PHE A 54 -5.01 0.05 -10.15
C PHE A 54 -3.55 0.32 -10.53
N PHE A 55 -2.74 -0.74 -10.58
CA PHE A 55 -1.30 -0.65 -10.85
C PHE A 55 -0.97 -1.37 -12.14
N ALA A 56 -0.27 -0.69 -13.04
CA ALA A 56 0.29 -1.34 -14.22
C ALA A 56 1.23 -2.48 -13.79
N GLY A 57 1.05 -3.67 -14.36
CA GLY A 57 1.87 -4.85 -14.07
C GLY A 57 1.30 -5.82 -13.02
N TYR A 58 0.29 -5.43 -12.24
CA TYR A 58 -0.35 -6.30 -11.23
C TYR A 58 -1.81 -6.66 -11.55
N GLY A 59 -2.30 -6.29 -12.72
CA GLY A 59 -3.64 -6.64 -13.20
C GLY A 59 -4.02 -5.88 -14.46
N THR A 60 -5.20 -6.21 -15.00
CA THR A 60 -5.79 -5.45 -16.10
C THR A 60 -6.32 -4.12 -15.57
N ILE A 61 -5.86 -3.02 -16.14
CA ILE A 61 -6.41 -1.69 -15.86
C ILE A 61 -7.80 -1.61 -16.49
N PRO A 62 -8.87 -1.34 -15.71
CA PRO A 62 -10.20 -1.16 -16.27
C PRO A 62 -10.26 -0.02 -17.28
N SER A 63 -11.07 -0.16 -18.34
CA SER A 63 -11.20 0.88 -19.38
C SER A 63 -11.81 2.18 -18.86
N ASP A 64 -12.52 2.13 -17.73
CA ASP A 64 -13.08 3.29 -17.04
C ASP A 64 -12.10 3.91 -16.02
N ALA A 65 -10.88 3.38 -15.84
CA ALA A 65 -9.85 3.98 -14.99
C ALA A 65 -9.03 5.03 -15.76
N THR A 66 -9.63 6.21 -15.96
CA THR A 66 -9.10 7.25 -16.85
C THR A 66 -8.14 8.24 -16.17
N GLU A 67 -8.03 8.24 -14.83
CA GLU A 67 -7.14 9.15 -14.11
C GLU A 67 -5.78 8.47 -13.90
N GLU A 68 -4.73 8.97 -14.54
CA GLU A 68 -3.35 8.48 -14.41
C GLU A 68 -2.53 9.43 -13.54
N TYR A 69 -1.85 8.88 -12.53
CA TYR A 69 -0.88 9.56 -11.70
C TYR A 69 0.47 8.85 -11.81
N THR A 70 1.54 9.63 -11.92
CA THR A 70 2.90 9.10 -12.02
C THR A 70 3.70 9.61 -10.83
N ILE A 71 3.94 8.74 -9.86
CA ILE A 71 4.58 9.09 -8.59
C ILE A 71 6.00 8.55 -8.56
N HIS A 72 6.96 9.39 -8.21
CA HIS A 72 8.33 8.98 -7.97
C HIS A 72 8.55 8.67 -6.49
N SER A 73 8.33 7.41 -6.09
CA SER A 73 8.52 6.97 -4.70
C SER A 73 9.06 5.54 -4.66
N PRO A 74 10.36 5.36 -4.33
CA PRO A 74 10.95 4.03 -4.16
C PRO A 74 10.27 3.21 -3.07
N ASP A 75 9.83 3.88 -2.00
CA ASP A 75 9.10 3.24 -0.90
C ASP A 75 7.76 2.71 -1.38
N LEU A 76 7.00 3.51 -2.15
CA LEU A 76 5.74 3.09 -2.75
C LEU A 76 5.92 1.93 -3.74
N PHE A 77 6.92 2.00 -4.62
CA PHE A 77 7.24 0.93 -5.56
C PHE A 77 7.47 -0.41 -4.82
N THR A 78 8.30 -0.37 -3.77
CA THR A 78 8.60 -1.54 -2.93
C THR A 78 7.35 -2.01 -2.18
N GLY A 79 6.54 -1.09 -1.66
CA GLY A 79 5.29 -1.39 -0.98
C GLY A 79 4.28 -2.11 -1.87
N ILE A 80 4.07 -1.63 -3.09
CA ILE A 80 3.18 -2.27 -4.08
C ILE A 80 3.70 -3.67 -4.44
N ALA A 81 5.01 -3.81 -4.63
CA ALA A 81 5.61 -5.12 -4.90
C ALA A 81 5.41 -6.11 -3.75
N ALA A 82 5.65 -5.70 -2.50
CA ALA A 82 5.41 -6.54 -1.33
C ALA A 82 3.92 -6.90 -1.19
N PHE A 83 3.03 -5.92 -1.41
CA PHE A 83 1.59 -6.14 -1.36
C PHE A 83 1.12 -7.21 -2.36
N HIS A 84 1.50 -7.09 -3.63
CA HIS A 84 1.02 -7.99 -4.67
C HIS A 84 1.78 -9.31 -4.79
N ASN A 85 3.10 -9.34 -4.57
CA ASN A 85 3.91 -10.53 -4.78
C ASN A 85 4.01 -11.42 -3.53
N GLU A 86 3.90 -10.84 -2.34
CA GLU A 86 4.07 -11.56 -1.08
C GLU A 86 2.75 -11.70 -0.33
N LEU A 87 2.10 -10.57 -0.01
CA LEU A 87 0.97 -10.56 0.92
C LEU A 87 -0.31 -11.13 0.33
N ILE A 88 -0.78 -10.59 -0.80
CA ILE A 88 -2.04 -11.06 -1.42
C ILE A 88 -2.01 -12.57 -1.69
N PRO A 89 -0.95 -13.15 -2.30
CA PRO A 89 -0.87 -14.60 -2.48
C PRO A 89 -0.88 -15.37 -1.16
N SER A 90 -0.21 -14.88 -0.11
CA SER A 90 -0.17 -15.56 1.19
C SER A 90 -1.55 -15.70 1.85
N PHE A 91 -2.49 -14.79 1.54
CA PHE A 91 -3.85 -14.84 2.10
C PHE A 91 -4.80 -15.77 1.33
N GLN A 92 -4.41 -16.25 0.15
CA GLN A 92 -5.22 -17.20 -0.63
C GLN A 92 -5.19 -18.62 -0.05
N ALA A 93 -4.21 -18.91 0.83
CA ALA A 93 -4.15 -20.18 1.53
C ALA A 93 -5.33 -20.31 2.51
N GLU A 94 -5.96 -21.48 2.52
CA GLU A 94 -6.99 -21.81 3.52
C GLU A 94 -6.36 -21.88 4.91
N VAL A 95 -7.09 -21.33 5.89
CA VAL A 95 -6.67 -21.41 7.30
C VAL A 95 -6.89 -22.84 7.79
N PRO A 96 -5.83 -23.55 8.23
CA PRO A 96 -5.96 -24.94 8.64
C PRO A 96 -6.71 -25.09 9.96
N GLU A 97 -7.33 -26.25 10.17
CA GLU A 97 -7.90 -26.61 11.47
C GLU A 97 -6.81 -26.80 12.53
N ILE A 98 -7.08 -26.33 13.75
CA ILE A 98 -6.13 -26.45 14.84
C ILE A 98 -6.17 -27.86 15.42
N THR A 99 -5.08 -28.61 15.24
CA THR A 99 -4.85 -29.91 15.85
C THR A 99 -3.61 -29.88 16.74
N LEU A 100 -3.66 -30.54 17.91
CA LEU A 100 -2.51 -30.59 18.84
C LEU A 100 -1.31 -31.33 18.25
N LEU A 101 -1.55 -32.32 17.39
CA LEU A 101 -0.50 -33.11 16.73
C LEU A 101 0.37 -32.26 15.79
N GLN A 102 -0.20 -31.21 15.18
CA GLN A 102 0.50 -30.34 14.24
C GLN A 102 0.85 -28.97 14.85
N TRP A 103 0.70 -28.83 16.17
CA TRP A 103 0.81 -27.55 16.88
C TRP A 103 2.04 -26.73 16.48
N ARG A 104 3.23 -27.34 16.46
CA ARG A 104 4.48 -26.64 16.10
C ARG A 104 4.43 -26.12 14.66
N SER A 105 4.01 -26.94 13.72
CA SER A 105 3.87 -26.57 12.31
C SER A 105 2.82 -25.47 12.11
N LEU A 106 1.74 -25.47 12.89
CA LEU A 106 0.73 -24.40 12.85
C LEU A 106 1.25 -23.07 13.39
N VAL A 107 2.10 -23.10 14.42
CA VAL A 107 2.78 -21.89 14.94
C VAL A 107 3.77 -21.35 13.91
N GLU A 108 4.60 -22.21 13.32
CA GLU A 108 5.56 -21.82 12.27
C GLU A 108 4.83 -21.22 11.05
N LEU A 109 3.72 -21.82 10.62
CA LEU A 109 2.89 -21.30 9.54
C LEU A 109 2.32 -19.92 9.88
N GLN A 110 1.77 -19.77 11.10
CA GLN A 110 1.23 -18.50 11.56
C GLN A 110 2.31 -17.40 11.56
N GLU A 111 3.50 -17.69 12.06
CA GLU A 111 4.61 -16.72 12.08
C GLU A 111 5.07 -16.36 10.67
N THR A 112 5.14 -17.35 9.79
CA THR A 112 5.50 -17.15 8.38
C THR A 112 4.54 -16.20 7.67
N ILE A 113 3.23 -16.31 7.94
CA ILE A 113 2.21 -15.46 7.31
C ILE A 113 2.11 -14.09 8.00
N MET A 114 2.06 -14.06 9.33
CA MET A 114 1.82 -12.81 10.07
C MET A 114 3.06 -11.94 10.21
N GLY A 115 4.27 -12.49 10.06
CA GLY A 115 5.52 -11.72 10.12
C GLY A 115 5.59 -10.63 9.04
N PRO A 116 5.45 -10.98 7.75
CA PRO A 116 5.33 -10.01 6.65
C PRO A 116 4.19 -9.01 6.84
N VAL A 117 3.01 -9.48 7.29
CA VAL A 117 1.84 -8.61 7.57
C VAL A 117 2.19 -7.53 8.58
N ALA A 118 2.74 -7.92 9.74
CA ALA A 118 3.08 -6.96 10.79
C ALA A 118 4.12 -5.93 10.33
N ARG A 119 5.11 -6.36 9.54
CA ARG A 119 6.10 -5.44 8.95
C ARG A 119 5.46 -4.45 7.99
N PHE A 120 4.59 -4.92 7.10
CA PHE A 120 3.91 -4.07 6.11
C PHE A 120 2.97 -3.05 6.78
N ILE A 121 2.20 -3.47 7.78
CA ILE A 121 1.32 -2.59 8.55
C ILE A 121 2.13 -1.49 9.25
N LEU A 122 3.25 -1.84 9.89
CA LEU A 122 4.13 -0.85 10.52
C LEU A 122 4.76 0.11 9.49
N GLN A 123 5.24 -0.41 8.36
CA GLN A 123 5.84 0.39 7.30
C GLN A 123 4.84 1.39 6.72
N SER A 124 3.65 0.93 6.36
CA SER A 124 2.59 1.78 5.81
C SER A 124 2.19 2.91 6.77
N GLN A 125 2.03 2.61 8.07
CA GLN A 125 1.73 3.64 9.09
C GLN A 125 2.85 4.67 9.20
N ASN A 126 4.11 4.23 9.29
CA ASN A 126 5.26 5.12 9.38
C ASN A 126 5.35 6.03 8.15
N HIS A 127 5.17 5.45 6.96
CA HIS A 127 5.29 6.16 5.70
C HIS A 127 4.18 7.20 5.53
N VAL A 128 2.92 6.80 5.75
CA VAL A 128 1.77 7.72 5.68
C VAL A 128 1.93 8.86 6.67
N ASN A 129 2.32 8.59 7.91
CA ASN A 129 2.53 9.63 8.91
C ASN A 129 3.66 10.59 8.52
N ARG A 130 4.75 10.08 7.93
CA ARG A 130 5.85 10.91 7.41
C ARG A 130 5.35 11.85 6.31
N LEU A 131 4.66 11.33 5.30
CA LEU A 131 4.09 12.13 4.21
C LEU A 131 3.08 13.15 4.73
N TYR A 132 2.24 12.74 5.67
CA TYR A 132 1.23 13.61 6.26
C TYR A 132 1.86 14.80 6.99
N HIS A 133 2.93 14.59 7.74
CA HIS A 133 3.66 15.68 8.40
C HIS A 133 4.40 16.61 7.42
N THR A 134 4.76 16.12 6.24
CA THR A 134 5.30 16.96 5.16
C THR A 134 4.21 17.90 4.61
N LEU A 135 3.01 17.38 4.37
CA LEU A 135 1.87 18.18 3.89
C LEU A 135 1.34 19.17 4.92
N PHE A 136 1.38 18.80 6.21
CA PHE A 136 0.84 19.61 7.30
C PHE A 136 1.85 19.78 8.44
N PRO A 137 2.92 20.56 8.25
CA PRO A 137 3.97 20.72 9.25
C PRO A 137 3.46 21.29 10.57
N GLN A 138 2.46 22.18 10.53
CA GLN A 138 1.84 22.76 11.73
C GLN A 138 0.99 21.77 12.55
N LEU A 139 0.64 20.61 11.98
CA LEU A 139 -0.14 19.56 12.65
C LEU A 139 0.75 18.46 13.27
N ARG A 140 1.99 18.78 13.65
CA ARG A 140 2.79 17.91 14.52
C ARG A 140 2.10 17.84 15.89
N THR A 141 1.21 16.86 16.01
CA THR A 141 0.50 16.54 17.24
C THR A 141 1.31 15.54 18.04
N ASP A 142 1.19 15.58 19.37
CA ASP A 142 1.69 14.51 20.27
C ASP A 142 0.85 13.22 20.17
N ALA A 143 -0.04 13.12 19.17
CA ALA A 143 -0.89 11.97 18.95
C ALA A 143 -0.03 10.71 18.76
N LYS A 144 -0.48 9.59 19.32
CA LYS A 144 0.22 8.33 19.09
C LYS A 144 0.20 8.04 17.60
N ARG A 145 1.29 7.44 17.10
CA ARG A 145 1.49 7.11 15.68
C ARG A 145 0.27 6.44 15.04
N ASP A 146 -0.36 5.52 15.76
CA ASP A 146 -1.52 4.77 15.28
C ASP A 146 -2.78 5.66 15.22
N GLU A 147 -2.94 6.59 16.17
CA GLU A 147 -4.06 7.53 16.21
C GLU A 147 -4.02 8.49 15.01
N LEU A 148 -2.84 8.99 14.65
CA LEU A 148 -2.69 9.83 13.47
C LEU A 148 -3.09 9.08 12.19
N TYR A 149 -2.61 7.86 12.02
CA TYR A 149 -2.94 7.04 10.85
C TYR A 149 -4.44 6.78 10.74
N PHE A 150 -5.09 6.33 11.82
CA PHE A 150 -6.54 6.12 11.81
C PHE A 150 -7.33 7.42 11.65
N SER A 151 -6.83 8.55 12.14
CA SER A 151 -7.45 9.86 11.90
C SER A 151 -7.39 10.27 10.43
N ILE A 152 -6.36 9.87 9.69
CA ILE A 152 -6.25 10.10 8.24
C ILE A 152 -7.29 9.26 7.50
N LEU A 153 -7.42 7.98 7.86
CA LEU A 153 -8.46 7.09 7.32
C LEU A 153 -9.88 7.58 7.61
N ALA A 154 -10.10 8.15 8.78
CA ALA A 154 -11.43 8.60 9.22
C ALA A 154 -11.92 9.88 8.52
N ARG A 155 -11.11 10.52 7.67
CA ARG A 155 -11.47 11.80 7.02
C ARG A 155 -12.60 11.70 6.00
N GLY A 156 -12.87 10.50 5.48
CA GLY A 156 -13.79 10.36 4.36
C GLY A 156 -13.18 10.87 3.07
N ASP A 157 -13.88 11.77 2.39
CA ASP A 157 -13.38 12.34 1.14
C ASP A 157 -12.27 13.37 1.42
N VAL A 158 -11.19 13.33 0.64
CA VAL A 158 -10.10 14.31 0.70
C VAL A 158 -9.98 15.00 -0.64
N GLU A 159 -10.24 16.31 -0.67
CA GLU A 159 -10.16 17.13 -1.87
C GLU A 159 -8.72 17.23 -2.43
N LEU A 160 -8.59 17.03 -3.74
CA LEU A 160 -7.36 17.20 -4.52
C LEU A 160 -7.33 18.62 -5.09
N ARG A 161 -6.97 19.57 -4.24
CA ARG A 161 -6.74 20.96 -4.64
C ARG A 161 -5.40 21.11 -5.35
N GLU A 162 -5.37 21.98 -6.35
CA GLU A 162 -4.17 22.28 -7.15
C GLU A 162 -3.07 23.00 -6.34
N ASP A 163 -3.42 23.65 -5.23
CA ASP A 163 -2.50 24.36 -4.35
C ASP A 163 -1.78 23.46 -3.32
N VAL A 164 -2.06 22.15 -3.34
CA VAL A 164 -1.42 21.16 -2.48
C VAL A 164 -0.77 20.09 -3.34
N ASP A 165 0.34 19.53 -2.86
CA ASP A 165 1.03 18.40 -3.49
C ASP A 165 0.08 17.20 -3.67
N VAL A 166 -0.42 17.04 -4.89
CA VAL A 166 -1.38 16.00 -5.31
C VAL A 166 -0.71 14.63 -5.27
N ASP A 167 0.55 14.53 -5.69
CA ASP A 167 1.28 13.26 -5.74
C ASP A 167 1.42 12.69 -4.32
N THR A 168 1.79 13.52 -3.35
CA THR A 168 1.85 13.08 -1.95
C THR A 168 0.48 12.64 -1.41
N LYS A 169 -0.62 13.31 -1.79
CA LYS A 169 -1.98 12.88 -1.39
C LYS A 169 -2.38 11.54 -2.00
N VAL A 170 -2.09 11.34 -3.29
CA VAL A 170 -2.36 10.08 -3.99
C VAL A 170 -1.51 8.96 -3.41
N GLU A 171 -0.24 9.21 -3.08
CA GLU A 171 0.63 8.25 -2.42
C GLU A 171 0.11 7.85 -1.03
N ILE A 172 -0.32 8.82 -0.22
CA ILE A 172 -0.98 8.54 1.08
C ILE A 172 -2.20 7.66 0.87
N PHE A 173 -3.06 7.99 -0.09
CA PHE A 173 -4.25 7.21 -0.40
C PHE A 173 -3.92 5.77 -0.80
N VAL A 174 -2.91 5.57 -1.65
CA VAL A 174 -2.49 4.24 -2.10
C VAL A 174 -1.97 3.39 -0.95
N TRP A 175 -1.08 3.94 -0.12
CA TRP A 175 -0.58 3.24 1.06
C TRP A 175 -1.68 2.87 2.03
N ALA A 176 -2.59 3.81 2.25
CA ALA A 176 -3.70 3.65 3.15
C ALA A 176 -4.66 2.57 2.64
N TYR A 177 -4.94 2.53 1.33
CA TYR A 177 -5.71 1.47 0.68
C TYR A 177 -5.03 0.10 0.83
N MET A 178 -3.74 -0.02 0.51
CA MET A 178 -3.03 -1.31 0.62
C MET A 178 -3.05 -1.82 2.07
N HIS A 179 -2.82 -0.94 3.05
CA HIS A 179 -2.89 -1.29 4.47
C HIS A 179 -4.27 -1.84 4.84
N TYR A 180 -5.36 -1.16 4.43
CA TYR A 180 -6.72 -1.62 4.70
C TYR A 180 -6.99 -2.99 4.06
N MET A 181 -6.58 -3.18 2.81
CA MET A 181 -6.76 -4.45 2.11
C MET A 181 -5.98 -5.59 2.76
N VAL A 182 -4.75 -5.34 3.22
CA VAL A 182 -3.97 -6.31 4.00
C VAL A 182 -4.68 -6.63 5.30
N TYR A 183 -5.07 -5.61 6.06
CA TYR A 183 -5.75 -5.78 7.35
C TYR A 183 -7.01 -6.63 7.21
N TYR A 184 -7.86 -6.32 6.22
CA TYR A 184 -9.10 -7.05 5.98
C TYR A 184 -8.85 -8.49 5.50
N SER A 185 -7.93 -8.67 4.54
CA SER A 185 -7.64 -9.98 3.96
C SER A 185 -7.00 -10.95 4.96
N CYS A 186 -6.29 -10.44 5.96
CA CYS A 186 -5.65 -11.27 6.99
C CYS A 186 -6.52 -11.50 8.24
N LEU A 187 -7.78 -11.02 8.29
CA LEU A 187 -8.69 -11.27 9.42
C LEU A 187 -8.85 -12.76 9.78
N PRO A 188 -8.99 -13.71 8.83
CA PRO A 188 -9.02 -15.13 9.15
C PRO A 188 -7.74 -15.61 9.87
N TRP A 189 -6.58 -15.10 9.46
CA TRP A 189 -5.28 -15.43 10.06
C TRP A 189 -5.08 -14.80 11.44
N TYR A 190 -5.60 -13.60 11.68
CA TYR A 190 -5.65 -13.02 13.03
C TYR A 190 -6.51 -13.87 13.98
N LYS A 191 -7.67 -14.34 13.51
CA LYS A 191 -8.52 -15.25 14.29
C LYS A 191 -7.78 -16.56 14.59
N PHE A 192 -7.13 -17.15 13.59
CA PHE A 192 -6.32 -18.36 13.75
C PHE A 192 -5.20 -18.18 14.78
N GLN A 193 -4.44 -17.08 14.70
CA GLN A 193 -3.40 -16.75 15.68
C GLN A 193 -3.98 -16.66 17.11
N LYS A 194 -5.13 -16.01 17.25
CA LYS A 194 -5.82 -15.89 18.53
C LYS A 194 -6.20 -17.26 19.07
N ASP A 195 -6.88 -18.08 18.25
CA ASP A 195 -7.37 -19.41 18.63
C ASP A 195 -6.23 -20.38 18.97
N LEU A 196 -5.11 -20.29 18.26
CA LEU A 196 -3.86 -20.96 18.64
C LEU A 196 -3.50 -20.53 20.08
N ARG A 197 -3.24 -19.24 20.33
CA ARG A 197 -2.78 -18.78 21.65
C ARG A 197 -3.68 -19.24 22.81
N TYR A 198 -5.00 -19.29 22.62
CA TYR A 198 -5.92 -19.80 23.65
C TYR A 198 -5.77 -21.30 23.93
N ARG A 199 -5.60 -22.14 22.90
CA ARG A 199 -5.45 -23.60 23.08
C ARG A 199 -4.10 -24.01 23.67
N LYS A 200 -3.09 -23.12 23.69
CA LYS A 200 -1.84 -23.35 24.43
C LYS A 200 -2.04 -23.33 25.96
N VAL A 201 -3.11 -22.67 26.43
CA VAL A 201 -3.34 -22.39 27.86
C VAL A 201 -4.36 -23.35 28.48
N ALA A 202 -5.12 -24.09 27.67
CA ALA A 202 -6.09 -25.10 28.09
C ALA A 202 -5.46 -26.50 28.07
#